data_AF-A0A1B2HBD3-F1
#
_entry.id   AF-A0A1B2HBD3-F1
#
_cell.length_a   1.000
_cell.length_b   1.000
_cell.length_c   1.000
_cell.angle_alpha   90.00
_cell.angle_beta   90.00
_cell.angle_gamma   90.00
#
_symmetry.space_group_name_H-M   'P 1'
#
loop_
_entity.id
_entity.type
_entity.pdbx_description
1 polymer ?
#
loop_
_entity_poly.entity_id
_entity_poly.type
_entity_poly.pdbx_seq_one_letter_code
_entity_poly.pdbx_strand_id
1 'polypeptide(L)'
;MTDVEDTEDAEDRTGEGPCGDVAAYVLGVLDPAQREVFARHLAGCEGCQGDAADFGVFTPVLRQSVSSLGPPRPCGVTRSIMLVVAGIVVAVAAVLSVVESLAAHPSDPVELDSLLRAEGVSVSTPFVLFRHV
;
A
#
# COMPACT_ATOMS: atom_id res chain seq x y z
N MET A 1 -41.64 30.88 -24.72
CA MET A 1 -41.48 31.85 -23.63
C MET A 1 -41.88 31.20 -22.33
N THR A 2 -40.94 30.41 -21.81
CA THR A 2 -40.76 30.04 -20.40
C THR A 2 -39.38 29.42 -20.40
N ASP A 3 -38.38 30.28 -20.23
CA ASP A 3 -37.03 29.91 -19.84
C ASP A 3 -37.12 29.17 -18.51
N VAL A 4 -36.63 27.93 -18.51
CA VAL A 4 -36.34 27.19 -17.28
C VAL A 4 -34.86 27.46 -17.04
N GLU A 5 -34.59 28.53 -16.30
CA GLU A 5 -33.44 28.57 -15.42
C GLU A 5 -33.70 27.55 -14.31
N ASP A 6 -32.70 26.71 -14.00
CA ASP A 6 -32.19 26.51 -12.64
C ASP A 6 -31.60 25.09 -12.44
N THR A 7 -30.35 25.09 -11.94
CA THR A 7 -29.67 24.07 -11.14
C THR A 7 -29.34 22.69 -11.72
N GLU A 8 -28.33 22.67 -12.59
CA GLU A 8 -27.41 21.51 -12.72
C GLU A 8 -25.98 21.88 -12.24
N ASP A 9 -25.88 22.58 -11.10
CA ASP A 9 -24.64 22.68 -10.30
C ASP A 9 -24.76 21.78 -9.06
N ALA A 10 -25.02 20.50 -9.32
CA ALA A 10 -24.86 19.44 -8.34
C ALA A 10 -23.64 18.63 -8.73
N GLU A 11 -22.84 18.24 -7.73
CA GLU A 11 -21.75 17.26 -7.83
C GLU A 11 -20.35 17.77 -8.25
N ASP A 12 -19.84 18.84 -7.62
CA ASP A 12 -18.41 18.90 -7.25
C ASP A 12 -18.22 19.57 -5.87
N ARG A 13 -18.81 18.95 -4.84
CA ARG A 13 -18.61 19.35 -3.43
C ARG A 13 -17.62 18.43 -2.71
N THR A 14 -16.71 17.82 -3.45
CA THR A 14 -15.45 17.36 -2.87
C THR A 14 -14.65 18.62 -2.55
N GLY A 15 -14.82 19.12 -1.33
CA GLY A 15 -14.13 20.29 -0.79
C GLY A 15 -12.62 20.06 -0.70
N GLU A 16 -11.95 19.93 -1.84
CA GLU A 16 -10.51 19.75 -2.01
C GLU A 16 -9.75 21.09 -1.80
N GLY A 17 -10.43 22.09 -1.23
CA GLY A 17 -9.87 23.37 -0.84
C GLY A 17 -9.53 23.41 0.66
N PRO A 18 -8.77 24.43 1.13
CA PRO A 18 -8.32 24.56 2.53
C PRO A 18 -9.43 24.51 3.60
N CYS A 19 -10.71 24.65 3.20
CA CYS A 19 -11.88 24.60 4.06
C CYS A 19 -12.42 23.18 4.31
N GLY A 20 -12.02 22.17 3.52
CA GLY A 20 -12.57 20.81 3.57
C GLY A 20 -12.37 20.07 4.90
N ASP A 21 -11.38 20.48 5.69
CA ASP A 21 -10.96 19.80 6.91
C ASP A 21 -11.72 20.24 8.18
N VAL A 22 -12.75 21.11 8.07
CA VAL A 22 -13.45 21.67 9.24
C VAL A 22 -14.13 20.60 10.11
N ALA A 23 -14.78 19.61 9.49
CA ALA A 23 -15.42 18.52 10.22
C ALA A 23 -14.36 17.64 10.91
N ALA A 24 -13.26 17.35 10.22
CA ALA A 24 -12.14 16.60 10.79
C ALA A 24 -11.50 17.34 11.98
N TYR A 25 -11.45 18.68 11.92
CA TYR A 25 -10.93 19.55 12.98
C TYR A 25 -11.80 19.50 14.23
N VAL A 26 -13.12 19.64 14.06
CA VAL A 26 -14.08 19.61 15.16
C VAL A 26 -14.14 18.23 15.82
N LEU A 27 -14.10 17.16 15.02
CA LEU A 27 -14.07 15.78 15.52
C LEU A 27 -12.72 15.38 16.14
N GLY A 28 -11.67 16.18 15.91
CA GLY A 28 -10.33 15.94 16.44
C GLY A 28 -9.61 14.75 15.81
N VAL A 29 -9.92 14.43 14.55
CA VAL A 29 -9.35 13.28 13.82
C VAL A 29 -8.13 13.65 12.98
N LEU A 30 -7.84 14.95 12.81
CA LEU A 30 -6.59 15.41 12.18
C LEU A 30 -5.38 15.09 13.03
N ASP A 31 -4.27 14.78 12.36
CA ASP A 31 -2.97 14.67 13.01
C ASP A 31 -2.54 16.03 13.61
N PRO A 32 -1.63 16.04 14.60
CA PRO A 32 -1.23 17.26 15.30
C PRO A 32 -0.73 18.37 14.35
N ALA A 33 0.08 18.01 13.35
CA ALA A 33 0.62 18.96 12.38
C ALA A 33 -0.48 19.56 11.50
N GLN A 34 -1.45 18.76 11.06
CA GLN A 34 -2.56 19.22 10.23
C GLN A 34 -3.51 20.12 11.04
N ARG A 35 -3.73 19.79 12.32
CA ARG A 35 -4.55 20.59 13.24
C ARG A 35 -4.00 22.00 13.43
N GLU A 36 -2.69 22.15 13.55
CA GLU A 36 -2.04 23.47 13.67
C GLU A 36 -2.19 24.31 12.39
N VAL A 37 -2.03 23.67 11.23
CA VAL A 37 -2.22 24.33 9.93
C VAL A 37 -3.67 24.80 9.78
N PHE A 38 -4.63 23.94 10.08
CA PHE A 38 -6.05 24.27 9.98
C PHE A 38 -6.48 25.32 11.01
N ALA A 39 -5.92 25.31 12.23
CA ALA A 39 -6.21 26.34 13.24
C ALA A 39 -5.85 27.75 12.75
N ARG A 40 -4.76 27.88 11.97
CA ARG A 40 -4.38 29.16 11.34
C ARG A 40 -5.38 29.58 10.25
N HIS A 41 -5.87 28.64 9.47
CA HIS A 41 -6.92 28.90 8.47
C HIS A 41 -8.23 29.32 9.15
N LEU A 42 -8.65 28.62 10.20
CA LEU A 42 -9.86 28.90 10.96
C LEU A 42 -9.86 30.31 11.55
N ALA A 43 -8.70 30.80 12.01
CA ALA A 43 -8.58 32.16 12.54
C ALA A 43 -8.85 33.27 11.50
N GLY A 44 -8.75 32.96 10.20
CA GLY A 44 -8.91 33.93 9.10
C GLY A 44 -10.12 33.70 8.19
N CYS A 45 -10.91 32.65 8.41
CA CYS A 45 -12.05 32.29 7.55
C CYS A 45 -13.36 32.25 8.35
N GLU A 46 -14.24 33.23 8.14
CA GLU A 46 -15.54 33.31 8.83
C GLU A 46 -16.48 32.15 8.47
N GLY A 47 -16.42 31.65 7.22
CA GLY A 47 -17.18 30.48 6.80
C GLY A 47 -16.81 29.24 7.62
N CYS A 48 -15.51 28.94 7.72
CA CYS A 48 -15.04 27.82 8.54
C CYS A 48 -15.34 28.00 10.03
N GLN A 49 -15.41 29.24 10.54
CA GLN A 49 -15.81 29.50 11.93
C GLN A 49 -17.29 29.17 12.16
N GLY A 50 -18.16 29.56 11.22
CA GLY A 50 -19.57 29.19 11.23
C GLY A 50 -19.76 27.68 11.15
N ASP A 51 -19.12 27.04 10.16
CA ASP A 51 -19.18 25.59 9.99
C ASP A 51 -18.65 24.85 11.23
N ALA A 52 -17.55 25.32 11.82
CA ALA A 52 -17.01 24.73 13.06
C ALA A 52 -17.97 24.85 14.24
N ALA A 53 -18.73 25.95 14.34
CA ALA A 53 -19.76 26.11 15.36
C ALA A 53 -20.93 25.14 15.10
N ASP A 54 -21.37 25.02 13.86
CA ASP A 54 -22.47 24.12 13.44
C ASP A 54 -22.13 22.65 13.70
N PHE A 55 -20.92 22.22 13.34
CA PHE A 55 -20.44 20.87 13.68
C PHE A 55 -20.23 20.71 15.20
N GLY A 56 -19.82 21.77 15.89
CA GLY A 56 -19.62 21.80 17.34
C GLY A 56 -20.87 21.40 18.12
N VAL A 57 -22.07 21.72 17.62
CA VAL A 57 -23.35 21.38 18.27
C VAL A 57 -23.54 19.87 18.44
N PHE A 58 -22.95 19.05 17.55
CA PHE A 58 -23.06 17.59 17.59
C PHE A 58 -21.98 16.91 18.43
N THR A 59 -20.86 17.57 18.71
CA THR A 59 -19.77 16.99 19.51
C THR A 59 -20.16 16.43 20.88
N PRO A 60 -21.08 17.03 21.69
CA PRO A 60 -21.47 16.43 22.97
C PRO A 60 -22.23 15.09 22.79
N VAL A 61 -23.08 14.99 21.77
CA VAL A 61 -23.84 13.76 21.46
C VAL A 61 -22.89 12.66 20.96
N LEU A 62 -21.94 13.03 20.10
CA LEU A 62 -20.90 12.12 19.62
C LEU A 62 -19.98 11.66 20.76
N ARG A 63 -19.61 12.55 21.68
CA ARG A 63 -18.78 12.19 22.84
C ARG A 63 -19.46 11.15 23.72
N GLN A 64 -20.77 11.24 23.92
CA GLN A 64 -21.54 10.25 24.70
C GLN A 64 -21.55 8.87 24.03
N SER A 65 -21.73 8.83 22.71
CA SER A 65 -21.72 7.57 21.94
C SER A 65 -20.33 6.95 21.85
N VAL A 66 -19.28 7.75 21.66
CA VAL A 66 -17.88 7.28 21.69
C VAL A 66 -17.46 6.83 23.09
N SER A 67 -17.92 7.47 24.15
CA SER A 67 -17.63 7.01 25.52
C SER A 67 -18.29 5.67 25.85
N SER A 68 -19.37 5.32 25.13
CA SER A 68 -20.02 4.01 25.24
C SER A 68 -19.25 2.90 24.52
N LEU A 69 -18.48 3.26 23.49
CA LEU A 69 -17.43 2.43 22.92
C LEU A 69 -16.26 2.42 23.92
N GLY A 70 -16.33 1.54 24.92
CA GLY A 70 -15.23 1.33 25.87
C GLY A 70 -13.87 1.10 25.17
N PRO A 71 -12.75 1.07 25.93
CA PRO A 71 -11.40 1.00 25.36
C PRO A 71 -11.30 -0.07 24.27
N PRO A 72 -10.59 0.21 23.15
CA PRO A 72 -10.53 -0.67 22.00
C PRO A 72 -10.13 -2.07 22.47
N ARG A 73 -11.12 -2.96 22.50
CA ARG A 73 -10.87 -4.35 22.82
C ARG A 73 -10.08 -4.91 21.64
N PRO A 74 -8.94 -5.59 21.86
CA PRO A 74 -8.27 -6.27 20.77
C PRO A 74 -9.24 -7.33 20.23
N CYS A 75 -9.88 -7.02 19.10
CA CYS A 75 -10.70 -7.96 18.39
C CYS A 75 -9.82 -9.16 18.01
N GLY A 76 -10.29 -10.39 18.22
CA GLY A 76 -9.48 -11.58 17.88
C GLY A 76 -8.97 -11.59 16.44
N VAL A 77 -9.67 -10.87 15.55
CA VAL A 77 -9.31 -10.67 14.14
C VAL A 77 -8.01 -9.89 13.97
N THR A 78 -7.75 -8.80 14.72
CA THR A 78 -6.50 -8.02 14.57
C THR A 78 -5.29 -8.83 15.06
N ARG A 79 -5.47 -9.67 16.08
CA ARG A 79 -4.44 -10.62 16.52
C ARG A 79 -4.11 -11.65 15.43
N SER A 80 -5.13 -12.20 14.77
CA SER A 80 -4.93 -13.13 13.65
C SER A 80 -4.22 -12.47 12.46
N ILE A 81 -4.63 -11.25 12.09
CA ILE A 81 -3.98 -10.50 11.00
C ILE A 81 -2.50 -10.23 11.33
N MET A 82 -2.19 -9.81 12.56
CA MET A 82 -0.81 -9.58 12.99
C MET A 82 0.05 -10.84 12.89
N LEU A 83 -0.50 -12.02 13.23
CA LEU A 83 0.22 -13.29 13.10
C LEU A 83 0.45 -13.68 11.65
N VAL A 84 -0.52 -13.43 10.76
CA VAL A 84 -0.37 -13.69 9.32
C VAL A 84 0.71 -12.79 8.72
N VAL A 85 0.68 -11.49 9.02
CA VAL A 85 1.68 -10.53 8.53
C VAL A 85 3.07 -10.92 9.02
N ALA A 86 3.23 -11.24 10.31
CA ALA A 86 4.50 -11.71 10.86
C ALA A 86 4.99 -12.99 10.15
N GLY A 87 4.08 -13.95 9.90
CA GLY A 87 4.39 -15.17 9.15
C GLY A 87 4.86 -14.90 7.72
N ILE A 88 4.20 -14.00 7.00
CA ILE A 88 4.57 -13.62 5.63
C ILE A 88 5.98 -13.01 5.62
N VAL A 89 6.28 -12.08 6.53
CA VAL A 89 7.61 -11.45 6.62
C VAL A 89 8.71 -12.48 6.87
N VAL A 90 8.48 -13.43 7.78
CA VAL A 90 9.44 -14.51 8.08
C VAL A 90 9.63 -15.42 6.86
N ALA A 91 8.55 -15.80 6.17
CA ALA A 91 8.63 -16.64 4.97
C ALA A 91 9.42 -15.94 3.85
N VAL A 92 9.15 -14.67 3.60
CA VAL A 92 9.89 -13.86 2.62
C VAL A 92 11.37 -13.79 2.98
N ALA A 93 11.71 -13.50 4.24
CA ALA A 93 13.10 -13.44 4.70
C ALA A 93 13.84 -14.78 4.54
N ALA A 94 13.16 -15.91 4.79
CA ALA A 94 13.72 -17.25 4.61
C ALA A 94 14.00 -17.54 3.12
N VAL A 95 13.07 -17.21 2.22
CA VAL A 95 13.25 -17.38 0.77
C VAL A 95 14.43 -16.55 0.28
N LEU A 96 14.50 -15.28 0.67
CA LEU A 96 15.62 -14.40 0.30
C LEU A 96 16.96 -14.94 0.80
N SER A 97 17.00 -15.51 2.01
CA SER A 97 18.21 -16.13 2.56
C SER A 97 18.66 -17.35 1.74
N VAL A 98 17.73 -18.17 1.23
CA VAL A 98 18.05 -19.30 0.35
C VAL A 98 18.55 -18.82 -1.02
N VAL A 99 17.90 -17.81 -1.60
CA VAL A 99 18.33 -17.21 -2.87
C VAL A 99 19.74 -16.64 -2.75
N GLU A 100 20.03 -15.93 -1.66
CA GLU A 100 21.37 -15.40 -1.38
C GLU A 100 22.39 -16.54 -1.21
N SER A 101 22.05 -17.62 -0.49
CA SER A 101 22.94 -18.78 -0.34
C SER A 101 23.26 -19.46 -1.67
N LEU A 102 22.28 -19.53 -2.60
CA LEU A 102 22.46 -20.07 -3.95
C LEU A 102 23.27 -19.11 -4.84
N ALA A 103 23.06 -17.80 -4.69
CA ALA A 103 23.82 -16.78 -5.39
C ALA A 103 25.27 -16.66 -4.89
N ALA A 104 25.50 -16.95 -3.61
CA ALA A 104 26.83 -16.96 -2.97
C ALA A 104 27.60 -18.27 -3.23
N HIS A 105 26.90 -19.35 -3.61
CA HIS A 105 27.49 -20.58 -4.13
C HIS A 105 27.09 -20.77 -5.60
N PRO A 106 27.50 -19.88 -6.53
CA PRO A 106 27.51 -20.25 -7.92
C PRO A 106 28.53 -21.38 -8.00
N SER A 107 28.03 -22.61 -8.10
CA SER A 107 28.83 -23.82 -8.28
C SER A 107 30.04 -23.51 -9.15
N ASP A 108 31.23 -23.65 -8.55
CA ASP A 108 32.50 -23.74 -9.27
C ASP A 108 32.24 -24.61 -10.51
N PRO A 109 32.52 -24.13 -11.74
CA PRO A 109 32.36 -24.94 -12.94
C PRO A 109 33.44 -26.02 -12.94
N VAL A 110 33.31 -27.03 -12.08
CA VAL A 110 34.14 -28.23 -12.10
C VAL A 110 33.71 -29.05 -13.32
N GLU A 111 34.53 -28.92 -14.35
CA GLU A 111 34.88 -29.99 -15.29
C GLU A 111 33.86 -30.40 -16.36
N LEU A 112 33.29 -29.43 -17.09
CA LEU A 112 32.96 -29.70 -18.50
C LEU A 112 34.21 -29.62 -19.42
N ASP A 113 35.32 -29.01 -18.98
CA ASP A 113 36.58 -28.94 -19.77
C ASP A 113 37.41 -30.24 -19.70
N SER A 114 37.31 -31.01 -18.60
CA SER A 114 38.06 -32.27 -18.44
C SER A 114 37.45 -33.45 -19.21
N LEU A 115 36.14 -33.43 -19.45
CA LEU A 115 35.46 -34.49 -20.24
C LEU A 115 35.57 -34.27 -21.75
N LEU A 116 35.80 -33.04 -22.22
CA LEU A 116 35.94 -32.73 -23.65
C LEU A 116 37.38 -32.92 -24.21
N ARG A 117 38.40 -33.10 -23.34
CA ARG A 117 39.80 -33.31 -23.76
C ARG A 117 40.17 -34.79 -23.98
N ALA A 118 39.33 -35.74 -23.53
CA ALA A 118 39.64 -37.17 -23.60
C ALA A 118 39.21 -37.86 -24.92
N GLU A 119 38.42 -37.23 -25.79
CA GLU A 119 38.07 -37.75 -27.13
C GLU A 119 38.87 -37.05 -28.24
N GLY A 120 40.18 -36.96 -28.03
CA GLY A 120 41.16 -36.59 -29.05
C GLY A 120 41.79 -37.82 -29.71
N VAL A 121 41.01 -38.84 -30.06
CA VAL A 121 41.50 -39.93 -30.93
C VAL A 121 41.09 -39.64 -32.36
N SER A 122 42.05 -39.14 -33.12
CA SER A 122 42.05 -39.08 -34.58
C SER A 122 41.59 -40.41 -35.18
N VAL A 123 40.47 -40.40 -35.89
CA VAL A 123 40.19 -41.40 -36.93
C VAL A 123 39.95 -40.69 -38.25
N SER A 124 40.99 -40.76 -39.06
CA SER A 124 41.01 -40.47 -40.49
C SER A 124 40.25 -41.57 -41.24
N THR A 125 39.18 -41.22 -41.96
CA THR A 125 38.99 -41.46 -43.42
C THR A 125 37.50 -41.43 -43.84
N PRO A 126 37.20 -40.97 -45.07
CA PRO A 126 35.87 -40.98 -45.68
C PRO A 126 35.62 -42.27 -46.47
N PHE A 127 34.37 -42.74 -46.62
CA PHE A 127 33.77 -43.33 -47.83
C PHE A 127 32.45 -44.11 -47.53
N VAL A 128 31.38 -43.69 -48.24
CA VAL A 128 30.21 -44.43 -48.78
C VAL A 128 29.46 -45.47 -47.92
N LEU A 129 28.13 -45.33 -47.80
CA LEU A 129 27.13 -46.12 -48.56
C LEU A 129 25.67 -45.96 -48.06
N PHE A 130 24.76 -45.95 -49.03
CA PHE A 130 23.32 -46.26 -48.99
C PHE A 130 22.34 -45.33 -48.27
N ARG A 131 21.54 -44.62 -49.08
CA ARG A 131 20.11 -44.51 -48.81
C ARG A 131 19.30 -44.59 -50.11
N HIS A 132 18.48 -45.64 -50.18
CA HIS A 132 17.40 -45.85 -51.15
C HIS A 132 16.42 -44.67 -51.17
N VAL A 133 16.13 -44.14 -52.35
CA VAL A 133 14.85 -44.19 -53.11
C VAL A 133 15.08 -43.47 -54.44
#